data_AF-A0A5C7EXW3-F1
#
_entry.id   AF-A0A5C7EXW3-F1
#
_cell.length_a   1.000
_cell.length_b   1.000
_cell.length_c   1.000
_cell.angle_alpha   90.00
_cell.angle_beta   90.00
_cell.angle_gamma   90.00
#
_symmetry.space_group_name_H-M   'P 1'
#
loop_
_entity.id
_entity.type
_entity.pdbx_description
1 polymer ?
#
loop_
_entity_poly.entity_id
_entity_poly.type
_entity_poly.pdbx_seq_one_letter_code
_entity_poly.pdbx_strand_id
1 'polypeptide(L)'
;MKTASVTEAKNRLSALLELVKHGETVLIMDRGRPVARLEPIRGSTAGHEEAWIAELERVGIVSRPKAPVSRELLKAPPPSLPKGLSALQALLDEREQNP
;
A
#
# COMPACT_ATOMS: atom_id res chain seq x y z
N MET A 1 7.89 -7.63 17.71
CA MET A 1 8.47 -6.62 18.64
C MET A 1 9.95 -6.88 18.79
N LYS A 2 10.80 -5.98 18.27
CA LYS A 2 12.27 -6.09 18.37
C LYS A 2 12.80 -5.14 19.44
N THR A 3 13.98 -5.44 19.98
CA THR A 3 14.69 -4.58 20.92
C THR A 3 16.00 -4.12 20.32
N ALA A 4 16.34 -2.85 20.45
CA ALA A 4 17.63 -2.28 20.02
C ALA A 4 18.24 -1.48 21.16
N SER A 5 19.57 -1.48 21.29
CA SER A 5 20.24 -0.58 22.24
C SER A 5 20.26 0.85 21.71
N VAL A 6 20.48 1.86 22.57
CA VAL A 6 20.69 3.25 22.14
C VAL A 6 21.83 3.37 21.12
N THR A 7 22.93 2.64 21.33
CA THR A 7 24.08 2.64 20.41
C THR A 7 23.72 2.04 19.06
N GLU A 8 22.96 0.94 19.04
CA GLU A 8 22.49 0.32 17.81
C GLU A 8 21.49 1.22 17.08
N ALA A 9 20.57 1.85 17.81
CA ALA A 9 19.62 2.80 17.25
C ALA A 9 20.33 3.99 16.59
N LYS A 10 21.40 4.51 17.20
CA LYS A 10 22.21 5.59 16.62
C LYS A 10 22.93 5.15 15.34
N ASN A 11 23.50 3.95 15.32
CA ASN A 11 24.37 3.50 14.23
C ASN A 11 23.60 2.87 13.06
N ARG A 12 22.38 2.37 13.30
CA ARG A 12 21.57 1.62 12.31
C ARG A 12 20.15 2.17 12.19
N LEU A 13 19.96 3.45 12.45
CA LEU A 13 18.63 4.07 12.47
C LEU A 13 17.85 3.81 11.19
N SER A 14 18.48 3.97 10.02
CA SER A 14 17.81 3.75 8.72
C SER A 14 17.26 2.34 8.58
N ALA A 15 18.02 1.32 8.99
CA ALA A 15 17.57 -0.07 8.94
C ALA A 15 16.43 -0.33 9.94
N LEU A 16 16.46 0.29 11.12
CA LEU A 16 15.36 0.21 12.08
C LEU A 16 14.10 0.91 11.57
N LEU A 17 14.25 2.04 10.87
CA LEU A 17 13.13 2.74 10.24
C LEU A 17 12.49 1.92 9.12
N GLU A 18 13.27 1.19 8.32
CA GLU A 18 12.71 0.27 7.33
C GLU A 18 11.86 -0.82 7.98
N LEU A 19 12.31 -1.41 9.09
CA LEU A 19 11.49 -2.37 9.84
C LEU A 19 10.18 -1.73 10.32
N VAL A 20 10.25 -0.51 10.83
CA VAL A 20 9.07 0.24 11.31
C VAL A 20 8.11 0.58 10.17
N LYS A 21 8.60 0.92 8.98
CA LYS A 21 7.76 1.13 7.79
C LYS A 21 6.98 -0.13 7.39
N HIS A 22 7.58 -1.31 7.58
CA HIS A 22 6.92 -2.60 7.32
C HIS A 22 5.94 -3.02 8.43
N GLY A 23 5.67 -2.15 9.42
CA GLY A 23 4.70 -2.40 10.48
C GLY A 23 5.31 -2.95 11.77
N GLU A 24 6.63 -3.13 11.86
CA GLU A 24 7.27 -3.61 13.09
C GLU A 24 7.36 -2.50 14.15
N THR A 25 7.37 -2.93 15.41
CA THR A 25 7.63 -2.04 16.55
C THR A 25 8.97 -2.38 17.19
N VAL A 26 9.81 -1.36 17.39
CA VAL A 26 11.16 -1.49 17.96
C VAL A 26 11.23 -0.75 19.31
N LEU A 27 11.63 -1.45 20.36
CA LEU A 27 11.86 -0.89 21.69
C LEU A 27 13.34 -0.53 21.86
N ILE A 28 13.64 0.73 22.13
CA ILE A 28 14.99 1.22 22.39
C ILE A 28 15.30 1.08 23.87
N MET A 29 16.42 0.43 24.17
CA MET A 29 16.91 0.14 25.52
C MET A 29 18.21 0.92 25.80
N ASP A 30 18.30 1.57 26.96
CA ASP A 30 19.55 2.07 27.52
C ASP A 30 19.94 1.22 28.74
N ARG A 31 21.08 0.53 28.66
CA ARG A 31 21.61 -0.34 29.74
C ARG A 31 20.54 -1.26 30.37
N GLY A 32 19.74 -1.91 29.53
CA GLY A 32 18.68 -2.83 29.94
C GLY A 32 17.37 -2.17 30.41
N ARG A 33 17.28 -0.83 30.36
CA ARG A 33 16.06 -0.08 30.67
C ARG A 33 15.40 0.44 29.39
N PRO A 34 14.09 0.22 29.17
CA PRO A 34 13.39 0.77 28.02
C PRO A 34 13.31 2.29 28.14
N VAL A 35 13.75 3.01 27.09
CA VAL A 35 13.78 4.49 27.06
C VAL A 35 12.93 5.09 25.96
N ALA A 36 12.73 4.39 24.85
CA ALA A 36 11.90 4.87 23.74
C ALA A 36 11.32 3.71 22.93
N ARG A 37 10.33 3.99 22.10
CA ARG A 37 9.74 3.04 21.16
C ARG A 37 9.61 3.70 19.79
N LEU A 38 10.08 3.02 18.76
CA LEU A 38 9.79 3.34 17.37
C LEU A 38 8.61 2.49 16.95
N GLU A 39 7.52 3.15 16.55
CA GLU A 39 6.32 2.48 16.07
C GLU A 39 5.85 3.11 14.76
N PRO A 40 5.19 2.33 13.89
CA PRO A 40 4.65 2.86 12.65
C PRO A 40 3.53 3.84 13.00
N ILE A 41 3.50 4.99 12.33
CA ILE A 41 2.39 5.94 12.50
C ILE A 41 1.16 5.34 11.83
N ARG A 42 0.24 4.80 12.66
CA ARG A 42 -1.03 4.23 12.20
C ARG A 42 -1.90 5.34 11.61
N GLY A 43 -2.36 5.14 10.38
CA GLY A 43 -3.06 6.18 9.61
C GLY A 43 -2.13 7.07 8.78
N SER A 44 -0.80 6.94 8.88
CA SER A 44 0.16 7.62 7.99
C SER A 44 0.55 6.77 6.77
N THR A 45 0.13 5.51 6.68
CA THR A 45 0.05 4.84 5.38
C THR A 45 -0.90 5.59 4.46
N ALA A 46 -1.89 6.31 4.99
CA ALA A 46 -2.61 7.32 4.22
C ALA A 46 -1.62 8.30 3.61
N GLY A 47 -0.59 8.79 4.30
CA GLY A 47 0.40 9.68 3.66
C GLY A 47 1.16 9.06 2.48
N HIS A 48 1.45 7.75 2.49
CA HIS A 48 2.11 7.06 1.39
C HIS A 48 1.14 6.63 0.28
N GLU A 49 -0.02 6.09 0.63
CA GLU A 49 -1.09 5.74 -0.30
C GLU A 49 -1.70 6.99 -0.94
N GLU A 50 -1.91 8.06 -0.19
CA GLU A 50 -2.37 9.37 -0.68
C GLU A 50 -1.32 10.00 -1.59
N ALA A 51 -0.03 9.90 -1.26
CA ALA A 51 1.03 10.36 -2.16
C ALA A 51 1.08 9.54 -3.45
N TRP A 52 0.91 8.22 -3.36
CA TRP A 52 0.85 7.34 -4.52
C TRP A 52 -0.39 7.59 -5.38
N ILE A 53 -1.57 7.71 -4.75
CA ILE A 53 -2.84 8.04 -5.41
C ILE A 53 -2.76 9.43 -6.03
N ALA A 54 -2.19 10.43 -5.35
CA ALA A 54 -2.00 11.77 -5.89
C ALA A 54 -1.10 11.76 -7.15
N GLU A 55 -0.05 10.93 -7.17
CA GLU A 55 0.77 10.76 -8.35
C GLU A 55 -0.01 10.10 -9.50
N LEU A 56 -0.77 9.04 -9.21
CA LEU A 56 -1.62 8.38 -10.20
C LEU A 56 -2.71 9.31 -10.77
N GLU A 57 -3.26 10.21 -9.95
CA GLU A 57 -4.20 11.24 -10.37
C GLU A 57 -3.54 12.27 -11.28
N ARG A 58 -2.33 12.71 -10.91
CA ARG A 58 -1.55 13.68 -11.68
C ARG A 58 -1.21 13.17 -13.09
N VAL A 59 -0.90 11.88 -13.22
CA VAL A 59 -0.65 11.25 -14.52
C VAL A 59 -1.92 10.76 -15.23
N GLY A 60 -3.10 10.96 -14.63
CA GLY A 60 -4.39 10.63 -15.23
C GLY A 60 -4.72 9.14 -15.30
N ILE A 61 -4.02 8.29 -14.53
CA ILE A 61 -4.30 6.84 -14.47
C ILE A 61 -5.53 6.56 -13.61
N VAL A 62 -5.74 7.34 -12.54
CA VAL A 62 -6.89 7.18 -11.64
C VAL A 62 -7.64 8.50 -11.47
N SER A 63 -8.90 8.40 -11.02
CA SER A 63 -9.71 9.55 -10.63
C SER A 63 -10.43 9.27 -9.32
N ARG A 64 -10.58 10.28 -8.46
CA ARG A 64 -11.31 10.14 -7.21
C ARG A 64 -12.80 9.90 -7.45
N PRO A 65 -13.47 9.15 -6.56
CA PRO A 65 -14.91 9.06 -6.59
C PRO A 65 -15.52 10.45 -6.38
N LYS A 66 -16.37 10.88 -7.32
CA LYS A 66 -17.17 12.12 -7.20
C LYS A 66 -18.38 11.97 -6.28
N ALA A 67 -18.77 10.72 -6.02
CA ALA A 67 -19.89 10.36 -5.15
C ALA A 67 -19.57 9.03 -4.46
N PRO A 68 -20.20 8.74 -3.30
CA PRO A 68 -20.10 7.44 -2.66
C PRO A 68 -20.52 6.33 -3.62
N VAL A 69 -19.70 5.28 -3.72
CA VAL A 69 -20.06 4.10 -4.51
C VAL A 69 -21.14 3.34 -3.75
N SER A 70 -22.29 3.13 -4.39
CA SER A 70 -23.37 2.32 -3.85
C SER A 70 -22.87 0.88 -3.67
N ARG A 71 -23.12 0.29 -2.49
CA ARG A 71 -22.72 -1.10 -2.22
C ARG A 71 -23.53 -2.10 -3.04
N GLU A 72 -24.68 -1.68 -3.55
CA GLU A 72 -25.54 -2.45 -4.45
C GLU A 72 -24.84 -2.73 -5.78
N LEU A 73 -24.04 -1.79 -6.30
CA LEU A 73 -23.20 -2.01 -7.50
C LEU A 73 -22.24 -3.20 -7.32
N LEU A 74 -21.65 -3.33 -6.12
CA LEU A 74 -20.71 -4.43 -5.81
C LEU A 74 -21.40 -5.79 -5.68
N LYS A 75 -22.71 -5.79 -5.43
CA LYS A 75 -23.53 -7.01 -5.31
C LYS A 75 -24.24 -7.38 -6.61
N ALA A 76 -24.31 -6.47 -7.57
CA ALA A 76 -24.91 -6.73 -8.86
C ALA A 76 -24.06 -7.75 -9.64
N PRO A 77 -24.68 -8.68 -10.38
CA PRO A 77 -23.94 -9.54 -11.30
C PRO A 77 -23.19 -8.67 -12.32
N PRO A 78 -21.96 -9.04 -12.69
CA PRO A 78 -21.20 -8.30 -13.68
C PRO A 78 -21.93 -8.28 -15.03
N PRO A 79 -21.73 -7.24 -15.85
CA PRO A 79 -22.33 -7.18 -17.18
C PRO A 79 -21.93 -8.41 -18.00
N SER A 80 -22.91 -9.06 -18.62
CA SER A 80 -22.65 -10.20 -19.51
C SER A 80 -22.22 -9.72 -20.89
N LEU A 81 -21.26 -10.43 -21.49
CA LEU A 81 -20.90 -10.21 -22.88
C LEU A 81 -22.03 -10.68 -23.82
N PRO A 82 -22.22 -10.01 -24.98
CA PRO A 82 -23.06 -10.53 -26.05
C PRO A 82 -22.66 -11.95 -26.46
N LYS A 83 -23.64 -12.74 -26.90
CA LYS A 83 -23.38 -14.13 -27.33
C LYS A 83 -22.36 -14.14 -28.47
N GLY A 84 -21.39 -15.04 -28.38
CA GLY A 84 -20.33 -15.21 -29.38
C GLY A 84 -19.08 -14.36 -29.15
N LEU A 85 -19.07 -13.46 -28.16
CA LEU A 85 -17.88 -12.69 -27.77
C LEU A 85 -17.19 -13.31 -26.57
N SER A 86 -15.85 -13.37 -26.61
CA SER A 86 -14.99 -13.86 -25.52
C SER A 86 -14.01 -12.77 -25.11
N ALA A 87 -14.14 -12.28 -23.86
CA ALA A 87 -13.18 -11.33 -23.30
C ALA A 87 -11.78 -11.95 -23.17
N LEU A 88 -11.70 -13.26 -22.93
CA LEU A 88 -10.41 -13.96 -22.87
C LEU A 88 -9.73 -13.94 -24.25
N GLN A 89 -10.47 -14.22 -25.32
CA GLN A 89 -9.89 -14.19 -26.67
C GLN A 89 -9.40 -12.78 -27.02
N ALA A 90 -10.21 -11.75 -26.74
CA ALA A 90 -9.80 -10.36 -26.97
C ALA A 90 -8.53 -9.98 -26.19
N LEU A 91 -8.40 -10.44 -24.94
CA LEU A 91 -7.19 -10.21 -24.14
C LEU A 91 -5.96 -10.94 -24.70
N LEU A 92 -6.13 -12.17 -25.18
CA LEU A 92 -5.04 -12.92 -25.80
C LEU A 92 -4.57 -12.23 -27.10
N ASP A 93 -5.52 -11.82 -27.95
CA ASP A 93 -5.24 -11.12 -29.19
C ASP A 93 -4.49 -9.79 -28.95
N GLU A 94 -4.87 -9.03 -27.89
CA GLU A 94 -4.18 -7.79 -27.48
C GLU A 94 -2.72 -8.05 -27.11
N ARG A 95 -2.45 -9.12 -26.34
CA ARG A 95 -1.09 -9.47 -25.89
C ARG A 95 -0.21 -9.97 -27.03
N GLU A 96 -0.78 -10.66 -28.02
CA GLU A 96 -0.04 -11.05 -29.22
C GLU A 96 0.32 -9.85 -30.09
N GLN A 97 -0.53 -8.82 -30.13
CA GLN A 97 -0.31 -7.60 -30.92
C GLN A 97 0.63 -6.60 -30.24
N ASN A 98 0.81 -6.67 -28.92
CA ASN A 98 1.58 -5.71 -28.13
C ASN A 98 2.58 -6.45 -27.19
N PRO A 99 3.68 -6.99 -27.75
CA PRO A 99 4.66 -7.81 -27.01
C PRO A 99 5.54 -7.01 -26.03
#